data_AF-A0A1H9LN22-F1
#
_entry.id   AF-A0A1H9LN22-F1
#
_cell.length_a   1.000
_cell.length_b   1.000
_cell.length_c   1.000
_cell.angle_alpha   90.00
_cell.angle_beta   90.00
_cell.angle_gamma   90.00
#
_symmetry.space_group_name_H-M   'P 1'
#
loop_
_entity.id
_entity.type
_entity.pdbx_description
1 polymer ?
#
loop_
_entity_poly.entity_id
_entity_poly.type
_entity_poly.pdbx_seq_one_letter_code
_entity_poly.pdbx_strand_id
1 'polypeptide(L)'
;MVRAEKRDAPWADKTEKALIARYAILLGKYGVHQPVRALCGSKSCEIAMKLDLPLDQMAKLTEALQSKELADSLAKIGLTGATASFGGPDKSFVHSSYWLRASSVSAAPAPAGPAPGSR
;
A
#
# COMPACT_ATOMS: atom_id res chain seq x y z
N MET A 1 -13.58 -4.63 -2.72
CA MET A 1 -13.82 -3.36 -2.00
C MET A 1 -13.41 -2.16 -2.86
N VAL A 2 -12.16 -2.09 -3.34
CA VAL A 2 -11.66 -1.00 -4.21
C VAL A 2 -12.50 -0.77 -5.49
N ARG A 3 -12.89 -1.85 -6.19
CA ARG A 3 -13.67 -1.77 -7.44
C ARG A 3 -15.03 -1.08 -7.31
N ALA A 4 -15.58 -1.00 -6.09
CA ALA A 4 -16.84 -0.32 -5.81
C ALA A 4 -16.64 1.16 -5.44
N GLU A 5 -15.39 1.61 -5.28
CA GLU A 5 -15.09 3.02 -4.97
C GLU A 5 -15.13 3.88 -6.22
N LYS A 6 -15.54 5.15 -6.07
CA LYS A 6 -15.29 6.16 -7.09
C LYS A 6 -13.78 6.34 -7.24
N ARG A 7 -13.28 6.36 -8.47
CA ARG A 7 -11.86 6.58 -8.77
C ARG A 7 -11.51 8.07 -8.67
N ASP A 8 -10.47 8.40 -7.91
CA ASP A 8 -9.80 9.71 -7.94
C ASP A 8 -8.59 9.60 -8.87
N ALA A 9 -8.77 9.85 -10.18
CA ALA A 9 -7.76 9.52 -11.19
C ALA A 9 -6.37 10.16 -10.96
N PRO A 10 -6.25 11.46 -10.64
CA PRO A 10 -4.95 12.07 -10.37
C PRO A 10 -4.18 11.42 -9.23
N TRP A 11 -4.87 11.05 -8.15
CA TRP A 11 -4.25 10.34 -7.03
C TRP A 11 -3.99 8.87 -7.34
N ALA A 12 -4.98 8.18 -7.93
CA ALA A 12 -4.93 6.75 -8.19
C ALA A 12 -3.79 6.41 -9.15
N ASP A 13 -3.67 7.09 -10.29
CA ASP A 13 -2.66 6.76 -11.31
C ASP A 13 -1.23 6.95 -10.78
N LYS A 14 -1.01 8.01 -9.98
CA LYS A 14 0.29 8.27 -9.34
C LYS A 14 0.59 7.23 -8.27
N THR A 15 -0.40 6.90 -7.43
CA THR A 15 -0.24 5.97 -6.31
C THR A 15 -0.06 4.55 -6.79
N GLU A 16 -0.78 4.10 -7.82
CA GLU A 16 -0.63 2.78 -8.43
C GLU A 16 0.80 2.55 -8.94
N LYS A 17 1.36 3.52 -9.67
CA LYS A 17 2.76 3.45 -10.15
C LYS A 17 3.75 3.37 -8.99
N ALA A 18 3.57 4.18 -7.96
CA ALA A 18 4.43 4.18 -6.78
C ALA A 18 4.32 2.86 -6.00
N LEU A 19 3.11 2.35 -5.81
CA LEU A 19 2.81 1.09 -5.13
C LEU A 19 3.45 -0.09 -5.86
N ILE A 20 3.28 -0.18 -7.18
CA ILE A 20 3.93 -1.19 -8.04
C ILE A 20 5.45 -1.12 -7.89
N ALA A 21 6.05 0.07 -7.94
CA ALA A 21 7.49 0.23 -7.81
C ALA A 21 8.02 -0.23 -6.44
N ARG A 22 7.33 0.09 -5.34
CA ARG A 22 7.73 -0.35 -4.00
C ARG A 22 7.70 -1.87 -3.84
N TYR A 23 6.66 -2.51 -4.36
CA TYR A 23 6.57 -3.98 -4.34
C TYR A 23 7.59 -4.61 -5.29
N ALA A 24 7.82 -4.07 -6.47
CA ALA A 24 8.84 -4.58 -7.39
C ALA A 24 10.25 -4.53 -6.77
N ILE A 25 10.59 -3.46 -6.03
CA ILE A 25 11.86 -3.37 -5.28
C ILE A 25 11.94 -4.47 -4.22
N LEU A 26 10.87 -4.68 -3.44
CA LEU A 26 10.82 -5.73 -2.43
C LEU A 26 11.00 -7.11 -3.07
N LEU A 27 10.21 -7.42 -4.09
CA LEU A 27 10.24 -8.69 -4.82
C LEU A 27 11.62 -8.97 -5.45
N GLY A 28 12.26 -7.93 -6.01
CA GLY A 28 13.61 -8.02 -6.57
C GLY A 28 14.67 -8.47 -5.56
N LYS A 29 14.54 -8.11 -4.27
CA LYS A 29 15.44 -8.60 -3.21
C LYS A 29 15.38 -10.13 -3.03
N TYR A 30 14.29 -10.75 -3.47
CA TYR A 30 14.05 -12.20 -3.40
C TYR A 30 14.17 -12.90 -4.76
N GLY A 31 14.65 -12.21 -5.80
CA GLY A 31 14.76 -12.76 -7.16
C GLY A 31 13.42 -12.96 -7.88
N VAL A 32 12.36 -12.30 -7.41
CA VAL A 32 11.00 -12.44 -7.95
C VAL A 32 10.73 -11.31 -8.94
N HIS A 33 10.44 -11.66 -10.20
CA HIS A 33 10.21 -10.70 -11.29
C HIS A 33 8.78 -10.76 -11.85
N GLN A 34 7.86 -11.38 -11.12
CA GLN A 34 6.48 -11.57 -11.55
C GLN A 34 5.73 -10.23 -11.63
N PRO A 35 4.77 -10.09 -12.56
CA PRO A 35 4.03 -8.86 -12.75
C PRO A 35 3.17 -8.54 -11.53
N VAL A 36 3.31 -7.30 -11.05
CA VAL A 36 2.52 -6.73 -9.96
C VAL A 36 1.42 -5.85 -10.54
N ARG A 37 0.19 -6.00 -10.07
CA ARG A 37 -0.94 -5.15 -10.46
C ARG A 37 -1.42 -4.37 -9.26
N ALA A 38 -1.57 -3.06 -9.43
CA ALA A 38 -2.20 -2.19 -8.46
C ALA A 38 -3.50 -1.61 -9.04
N LEU A 39 -4.49 -1.44 -8.17
CA LEU A 39 -5.73 -0.75 -8.46
C LEU A 39 -6.08 0.14 -7.28
N CYS A 40 -6.28 1.44 -7.50
CA CYS A 40 -6.67 2.41 -6.49
C CYS A 40 -8.05 3.02 -6.80
N GLY A 41 -8.85 3.16 -5.75
CA GLY A 41 -10.14 3.84 -5.73
C GLY A 41 -9.98 5.31 -5.33
N SER A 42 -10.79 5.78 -4.41
CA SER A 42 -10.64 7.12 -3.80
C SER A 42 -10.10 7.06 -2.38
N LYS A 43 -10.28 5.92 -1.71
CA LYS A 43 -9.95 5.70 -0.30
C LYS A 43 -9.04 4.51 -0.09
N SER A 44 -9.00 3.54 -1.01
CA SER A 44 -8.14 2.36 -0.85
C SER A 44 -7.45 1.96 -2.15
N CYS A 45 -6.37 1.20 -2.00
CA CYS A 45 -5.63 0.56 -3.07
C CYS A 45 -5.54 -0.94 -2.79
N GLU A 46 -5.68 -1.73 -3.84
CA GLU A 46 -5.43 -3.17 -3.87
C GLU A 46 -4.16 -3.40 -4.67
N ILE A 47 -3.31 -4.27 -4.18
CA ILE A 47 -2.19 -4.81 -4.94
C ILE A 47 -2.29 -6.32 -4.96
N ALA A 48 -2.21 -6.88 -6.17
CA ALA A 48 -2.32 -8.30 -6.41
C ALA A 48 -1.14 -8.78 -7.26
N MET A 49 -0.62 -9.95 -6.90
CA MET A 49 0.42 -10.64 -7.65
C MET A 49 0.26 -12.14 -7.52
N LYS A 50 0.65 -12.85 -8.59
CA LYS A 50 0.81 -14.30 -8.56
C LYS A 50 2.24 -14.58 -8.12
N LEU A 51 2.39 -15.35 -7.05
CA LEU A 51 3.66 -15.83 -6.52
C LEU A 51 3.84 -17.30 -6.91
N ASP A 52 4.81 -17.55 -7.78
CA ASP A 52 5.24 -18.88 -8.18
C ASP A 52 6.66 -19.11 -7.64
N LEU A 53 6.75 -19.61 -6.41
CA LEU A 53 8.00 -19.85 -5.69
C LEU A 53 7.90 -21.14 -4.86
N PRO A 54 9.03 -21.80 -4.59
CA PRO A 54 9.12 -22.84 -3.57
C PRO A 54 8.58 -22.39 -2.20
N LEU A 55 8.01 -23.32 -1.42
CA LEU A 55 7.34 -23.02 -0.14
C LEU A 55 8.25 -22.31 0.88
N ASP A 56 9.53 -22.68 0.92
CA ASP A 56 10.54 -22.09 1.82
C ASP A 56 10.85 -20.62 1.47
N GLN A 57 10.85 -20.28 0.18
CA GLN A 57 10.99 -18.89 -0.27
C GLN A 57 9.70 -18.10 -0.07
N MET A 58 8.54 -18.75 -0.23
CA MET A 58 7.24 -18.15 0.00
C MET A 58 7.07 -17.66 1.45
N ALA A 59 7.54 -18.43 2.44
CA ALA A 59 7.46 -18.03 3.85
C ALA A 59 8.23 -16.73 4.13
N LYS A 60 9.50 -16.66 3.70
CA LYS A 60 10.34 -15.47 3.87
C LYS A 60 9.77 -14.25 3.14
N LEU A 61 9.24 -14.45 1.93
CA LEU A 61 8.60 -13.36 1.19
C LEU A 61 7.31 -12.90 1.87
N THR A 62 6.52 -13.81 2.42
CA THR A 62 5.28 -13.48 3.15
C THR A 62 5.57 -12.63 4.38
N GLU A 63 6.61 -12.96 5.16
CA GLU A 63 7.07 -12.14 6.29
C GLU A 63 7.48 -10.74 5.82
N ALA A 64 8.20 -10.65 4.70
CA ALA A 64 8.63 -9.37 4.13
C ALA A 64 7.45 -8.51 3.66
N LEU A 65 6.42 -9.15 3.08
CA LEU A 65 5.16 -8.51 2.66
C LEU A 65 4.30 -8.05 3.84
N GLN A 66 4.51 -8.60 5.03
CA GLN A 66 3.87 -8.21 6.29
C GLN A 66 4.77 -7.31 7.17
N SER A 67 5.96 -7.00 6.69
CA SER A 67 6.97 -6.30 7.49
C SER A 67 6.63 -4.83 7.73
N LYS A 68 7.14 -4.31 8.85
CA LYS A 68 7.11 -2.88 9.14
C LYS A 68 7.89 -2.06 8.10
N GLU A 69 8.97 -2.59 7.53
CA GLU A 69 9.74 -1.89 6.48
C GLU A 69 8.87 -1.56 5.26
N LEU A 70 8.07 -2.53 4.79
CA LEU A 70 7.14 -2.29 3.70
C LEU A 70 6.07 -1.28 4.11
N ALA A 71 5.48 -1.42 5.29
CA ALA A 71 4.47 -0.49 5.80
C ALA A 71 5.00 0.96 5.87
N ASP A 72 6.20 1.16 6.41
CA ASP A 72 6.85 2.47 6.51
C ASP A 72 7.19 3.04 5.12
N SER A 73 7.59 2.18 4.18
CA SER A 73 7.83 2.56 2.78
C SER A 73 6.57 3.03 2.08
N LEU A 74 5.42 2.41 2.38
CA LEU A 74 4.12 2.77 1.81
C LEU A 74 3.48 3.99 2.50
N ALA A 75 3.75 4.20 3.79
CA ALA A 75 3.38 5.43 4.50
C ALA A 75 3.96 6.68 3.82
N LYS A 76 5.18 6.59 3.27
CA LYS A 76 5.81 7.69 2.50
C LYS A 76 5.07 8.07 1.23
N ILE A 77 4.19 7.21 0.71
CA ILE A 77 3.33 7.50 -0.44
C ILE A 77 1.87 7.72 -0.04
N GLY A 78 1.61 7.92 1.26
CA GLY A 78 0.29 8.22 1.79
C GLY A 78 -0.63 7.00 1.89
N LEU A 79 -0.07 5.81 2.11
CA LEU A 79 -0.83 4.58 2.33
C LEU A 79 -0.62 4.05 3.76
N THR A 80 -1.70 3.60 4.41
CA THR A 80 -1.70 3.05 5.77
C THR A 80 -2.60 1.83 5.88
N GLY A 81 -2.47 1.06 6.96
CA GLY A 81 -3.41 -0.01 7.31
C GLY A 81 -3.51 -1.11 6.25
N ALA A 82 -2.62 -2.11 6.33
CA ALA A 82 -2.69 -3.28 5.47
C ALA A 82 -3.67 -4.32 6.00
N THR A 83 -4.50 -4.86 5.11
CA THR A 83 -5.02 -6.23 5.26
C THR A 83 -4.49 -7.06 4.10
N ALA A 84 -3.75 -8.13 4.40
CA ALA A 84 -3.20 -9.04 3.41
C ALA A 84 -3.95 -10.37 3.46
N SER A 85 -4.29 -10.91 2.30
CA SER A 85 -4.84 -12.25 2.14
C SER A 85 -3.96 -13.03 1.17
N PHE A 86 -3.75 -14.30 1.50
CA PHE A 86 -3.00 -15.25 0.68
C PHE A 86 -3.93 -16.43 0.37
N GLY A 87 -4.09 -16.74 -0.91
CA GLY A 87 -4.92 -17.87 -1.32
C GLY A 87 -4.99 -18.03 -2.83
N GLY A 88 -5.13 -19.26 -3.31
CA GLY A 88 -5.30 -19.57 -4.73
C GLY A 88 -5.71 -21.04 -4.89
N PRO A 89 -6.54 -21.38 -5.90
CA PRO A 89 -7.06 -22.74 -6.08
C PRO A 89 -6.02 -23.76 -6.60
N ASP A 90 -4.77 -23.38 -6.84
CA ASP A 90 -3.71 -24.26 -7.30
C ASP A 90 -2.36 -23.78 -6.74
N LYS A 91 -1.29 -24.57 -6.88
CA LYS A 91 0.10 -24.33 -6.39
C LYS A 91 0.72 -22.95 -6.65
N SER A 92 0.00 -22.04 -7.32
CA SER A 92 0.30 -20.62 -7.40
C SER A 92 -0.44 -19.82 -6.33
N PHE A 93 0.32 -19.19 -5.44
CA PHE A 93 -0.26 -18.33 -4.41
C PHE A 93 -0.60 -16.97 -5.02
N VAL A 94 -1.87 -16.58 -4.96
CA VAL A 94 -2.22 -15.18 -5.23
C VAL A 94 -2.08 -14.42 -3.91
N HIS A 95 -1.15 -13.48 -3.88
CA HIS A 95 -1.07 -12.51 -2.80
C HIS A 95 -1.91 -11.30 -3.19
N SER A 96 -2.83 -10.91 -2.31
CA SER A 96 -3.58 -9.67 -2.42
C SER A 96 -3.49 -8.89 -1.11
N SER A 97 -3.14 -7.61 -1.19
CA SER A 97 -3.16 -6.74 -0.02
C SER A 97 -3.87 -5.42 -0.31
N TYR A 98 -4.56 -4.93 0.70
CA TYR A 98 -5.36 -3.72 0.65
C TYR A 98 -4.76 -2.68 1.58
N TRP A 99 -4.58 -1.47 1.06
CA TRP A 99 -4.01 -0.33 1.77
C TRP A 99 -4.98 0.85 1.69
N LEU A 100 -5.11 1.58 2.79
CA LEU A 100 -5.96 2.77 2.87
C LEU A 100 -5.16 4.01 2.50
N ARG A 101 -5.79 4.94 1.81
CA ARG A 101 -5.29 6.31 1.64
C ARG A 101 -5.25 6.96 3.01
N ALA A 102 -4.08 7.44 3.41
CA ALA A 102 -3.95 8.29 4.58
C ALA A 102 -4.87 9.51 4.37
N SER A 103 -5.86 9.64 5.24
CA SER A 103 -6.60 10.90 5.35
C SER A 103 -5.58 11.91 5.86
N SER A 104 -5.22 12.89 5.05
CA SER A 104 -4.40 14.00 5.54
C SER A 104 -5.13 14.56 6.76
N VAL A 105 -4.54 14.45 7.95
CA VAL A 105 -4.91 15.35 9.03
C VAL A 105 -4.51 16.72 8.51
N SER A 106 -5.49 17.44 7.97
CA SER A 106 -5.33 18.85 7.65
C SER A 106 -5.19 19.54 8.99
N ALA A 107 -3.97 19.63 9.51
CA ALA A 107 -3.67 20.55 10.60
C ALA A 107 -3.82 21.95 10.02
N ALA A 108 -5.05 22.48 10.07
CA ALA A 108 -5.25 23.91 9.98
C ALA A 108 -4.44 24.52 11.14
N PRO A 109 -3.51 25.47 10.90
CA PRO A 109 -2.98 26.24 12.00
C PRO A 109 -4.16 26.97 12.65
N ALA A 110 -4.42 26.68 13.92
CA ALA A 110 -5.36 27.48 14.71
C ALA A 110 -4.90 28.95 14.61
N PRO A 111 -5.78 29.91 14.30
CA PRO A 111 -5.39 31.31 14.37
C PRO A 111 -4.99 31.61 15.81
N ALA A 112 -3.75 32.06 16.00
CA ALA A 112 -3.27 32.57 17.27
C ALA A 112 -4.22 33.71 17.69
N GLY A 113 -5.00 33.47 18.75
CA GLY A 113 -5.84 34.50 19.34
C GLY A 113 -4.98 35.68 19.80
N PRO A 114 -5.50 36.92 19.75
CA PRO A 114 -4.72 38.09 20.13
C PRO A 114 -4.36 38.02 21.63
N ALA A 115 -3.10 38.35 21.93
CA ALA A 115 -2.58 38.45 23.29
C ALA A 115 -3.41 39.46 24.12
N PRO A 116 -3.70 39.19 25.40
CA PRO A 116 -4.42 40.12 26.24
C PRO A 116 -3.56 41.37 26.49
N GLY A 117 -4.14 42.52 26.12
CA GLY A 117 -3.53 43.82 26.31
C GLY A 117 -3.22 44.10 27.78
N SER A 118 -2.03 44.65 27.99
CA SER A 118 -1.58 45.20 29.27
C SER A 118 -2.45 46.39 29.66
N ARG A 119 -2.98 46.37 30.90
CA ARG A 119 -3.28 47.57 31.69
C ARG A 119 -2.98 47.28 33.15
#